data_AF-A0AAN1M2T2-F1
#
_entry.id   AF-A0AAN1M2T2-F1
#
_cell.length_a   1.000
_cell.length_b   1.000
_cell.length_c   1.000
_cell.angle_alpha   90.00
_cell.angle_beta   90.00
_cell.angle_gamma   90.00
#
_symmetry.space_group_name_H-M   'P 1'
#
loop_
_entity.id
_entity.type
_entity.pdbx_description
1 polymer ?
#
loop_
_entity_poly.entity_id
_entity_poly.type
_entity_poly.pdbx_seq_one_letter_code
_entity_poly.pdbx_strand_id
1 'polypeptide(L)'
;MSENVKSEDNAAVELRPDIDLNDPKLNLKIAAERLSIVRYVFLVQIEDGIASAAQRASLEYADAVLIGWPENESPEIADLTDSQLKTVREHMDLMESYIAKYTQMEHDGDIDGMTDTLIRITERVAEVRRLYQPDFPLPTFAEIRRVVQDEWDEDMGKIDPKEDNPTANEIEQETESANEGGEGGKA
;
A
#
# COMPACT_ATOMS: atom_id res chain seq x y z
N MET A 1 -46.47 -9.55 -26.54
CA MET A 1 -45.82 -8.83 -25.43
C MET A 1 -44.36 -9.27 -25.48
N SER A 2 -43.50 -8.45 -26.07
CA SER A 2 -42.07 -8.72 -26.13
C SER A 2 -41.44 -8.00 -24.96
N GLU A 3 -41.02 -8.74 -23.94
CA GLU A 3 -40.24 -8.20 -22.84
C GLU A 3 -38.88 -7.77 -23.39
N ASN A 4 -38.63 -6.46 -23.28
CA ASN A 4 -37.40 -5.82 -23.65
C ASN A 4 -36.35 -6.21 -22.61
N VAL A 5 -35.54 -7.22 -22.91
CA VAL A 5 -34.34 -7.56 -22.13
C VAL A 5 -33.40 -6.36 -22.25
N LYS A 6 -33.48 -5.44 -21.30
CA LYS A 6 -32.43 -4.44 -21.07
C LYS A 6 -31.20 -5.24 -20.65
N SER A 7 -30.25 -5.36 -21.58
CA SER A 7 -28.93 -5.92 -21.30
C SER A 7 -28.30 -5.13 -20.15
N GLU A 8 -27.90 -5.84 -19.08
CA GLU A 8 -27.27 -5.26 -17.88
C GLU A 8 -25.99 -4.46 -18.23
N ASP A 9 -25.37 -4.77 -19.37
CA ASP A 9 -24.24 -4.02 -19.95
C ASP A 9 -24.51 -2.52 -20.13
N ASN A 10 -25.77 -2.11 -20.31
CA ASN A 10 -26.11 -0.72 -20.61
C ASN A 10 -26.23 0.16 -19.35
N ALA A 11 -26.40 -0.44 -18.16
CA ALA A 11 -26.57 0.30 -16.91
C ALA A 11 -25.24 0.83 -16.34
N ALA A 12 -24.13 0.10 -16.55
CA ALA A 12 -22.80 0.51 -16.09
C ALA A 12 -22.26 1.73 -16.88
N VAL A 13 -22.52 1.78 -18.19
CA VAL A 13 -22.12 2.88 -19.09
C VAL A 13 -22.82 4.20 -18.73
N GLU A 14 -24.04 4.14 -18.21
CA GLU A 14 -24.85 5.32 -17.89
C GLU A 14 -24.35 6.08 -16.63
N LEU A 15 -23.58 5.43 -15.75
CA LEU A 15 -23.12 6.00 -14.48
C LEU A 15 -21.82 6.83 -14.60
N ARG A 16 -20.95 6.48 -15.56
CA ARG A 16 -19.65 7.13 -15.79
C ARG A 16 -19.33 7.17 -17.28
N PRO A 17 -19.92 8.09 -18.05
CA PRO A 17 -19.67 8.20 -19.49
C PRO A 17 -18.23 8.64 -19.84
N ASP A 18 -17.46 9.08 -18.84
CA ASP A 18 -16.04 9.42 -18.94
C ASP A 18 -15.11 8.19 -18.86
N ILE A 19 -15.65 7.00 -18.55
CA ILE A 19 -14.87 5.76 -18.46
C ILE A 19 -15.21 4.88 -19.66
N ASP A 20 -14.21 4.60 -20.51
CA ASP A 20 -14.34 3.56 -21.52
C ASP A 20 -14.10 2.19 -20.89
N LEU A 21 -15.18 1.44 -20.66
CA LEU A 21 -15.12 0.08 -20.12
C LEU A 21 -14.46 -0.92 -21.06
N ASN A 22 -14.28 -0.56 -22.33
CA ASN A 22 -13.59 -1.40 -23.31
C ASN A 22 -12.10 -1.07 -23.43
N ASP A 23 -11.61 -0.02 -22.77
CA ASP A 23 -10.19 0.32 -22.76
C ASP A 23 -9.41 -0.79 -22.03
N PRO A 24 -8.54 -1.54 -22.72
CA PRO A 24 -7.74 -2.58 -22.09
C PRO A 24 -6.89 -2.05 -20.93
N LYS A 25 -6.42 -0.80 -21.01
CA LYS A 25 -5.57 -0.12 -20.02
C LYS A 25 -6.34 0.26 -18.75
N LEU A 26 -7.66 0.19 -18.75
CA LEU A 26 -8.47 0.43 -17.55
C LEU A 26 -8.06 -0.47 -16.37
N ASN A 27 -7.66 -1.72 -16.65
CA ASN A 27 -7.20 -2.65 -15.61
C ASN A 27 -5.94 -2.15 -14.89
N LEU A 28 -5.06 -1.43 -15.58
CA LEU A 28 -3.86 -0.84 -14.98
C LEU A 28 -4.26 0.21 -13.93
N LYS A 29 -5.21 1.08 -14.28
CA LYS A 29 -5.75 2.08 -13.35
C LYS A 29 -6.45 1.43 -12.16
N ILE A 30 -7.31 0.45 -12.40
CA ILE A 30 -8.03 -0.26 -11.32
C ILE A 30 -7.02 -0.91 -10.36
N ALA A 31 -6.00 -1.62 -10.88
CA ALA A 31 -4.99 -2.28 -10.04
C ALA A 31 -4.29 -1.29 -9.09
N ALA A 32 -3.89 -0.12 -9.60
CA ALA A 32 -3.28 0.93 -8.79
C ALA A 32 -4.22 1.47 -7.71
N GLU A 33 -5.46 1.77 -8.09
CA GLU A 33 -6.48 2.30 -7.15
C GLU A 33 -6.78 1.28 -6.04
N ARG A 34 -6.96 0.00 -6.39
CA ARG A 34 -7.24 -1.07 -5.43
C ARG A 34 -6.10 -1.25 -4.44
N LEU A 35 -4.85 -1.31 -4.91
CA LEU A 35 -3.68 -1.39 -4.03
C LEU A 35 -3.54 -0.15 -3.14
N SER A 36 -3.74 1.05 -3.70
CA SER A 36 -3.66 2.30 -2.95
C SER A 36 -4.64 2.33 -1.77
N ILE A 37 -5.87 1.84 -1.97
CA ILE A 37 -6.89 1.78 -0.92
C ILE A 37 -6.50 0.79 0.18
N VAL A 38 -6.19 -0.46 -0.17
CA VAL A 38 -5.87 -1.45 0.88
C VAL A 38 -4.59 -1.13 1.62
N ARG A 39 -3.60 -0.54 0.94
CA ARG A 39 -2.38 -0.02 1.57
C ARG A 39 -2.71 1.07 2.59
N TYR A 40 -3.59 2.02 2.23
CA TYR A 40 -4.01 3.07 3.15
C TYR A 40 -4.73 2.50 4.37
N VAL A 41 -5.65 1.55 4.17
CA VAL A 41 -6.32 0.85 5.27
C VAL A 41 -5.29 0.16 6.17
N PHE A 42 -4.30 -0.54 5.60
CA PHE A 42 -3.25 -1.20 6.36
C PHE A 42 -2.43 -0.23 7.22
N LEU A 43 -2.05 0.91 6.65
CA LEU A 43 -1.29 1.94 7.35
C LEU A 43 -2.00 2.39 8.62
N VAL A 44 -3.31 2.62 8.55
CA VAL A 44 -4.13 3.00 9.72
C VAL A 44 -4.18 1.87 10.75
N GLN A 45 -4.21 0.61 10.33
CA GLN A 45 -4.25 -0.51 11.28
C GLN A 45 -2.97 -0.70 12.11
N ILE A 46 -1.83 -0.23 11.60
CA ILE A 46 -0.53 -0.37 12.28
C ILE A 46 -0.03 0.96 12.88
N GLU A 47 -0.85 2.02 12.88
CA GLU A 47 -0.45 3.35 13.33
C GLU A 47 -0.28 3.44 14.85
N ASP A 48 -1.00 2.59 15.58
CA ASP A 48 -0.94 2.52 17.04
C ASP A 48 0.28 1.70 17.48
N GLY A 49 1.43 2.38 17.56
CA GLY A 49 2.67 1.85 18.12
C GLY A 49 3.79 1.70 17.12
N ILE A 50 4.79 0.91 17.51
CA ILE A 50 5.98 0.65 16.69
C ILE A 50 5.67 -0.54 15.78
N ALA A 51 5.46 -0.28 14.49
CA ALA A 51 5.23 -1.32 13.50
C ALA A 51 6.39 -2.32 13.45
N SER A 52 6.11 -3.61 13.26
CA SER A 52 7.13 -4.62 13.09
C SER A 52 7.85 -4.49 11.74
N ALA A 53 9.06 -5.05 11.62
CA ALA A 53 9.79 -5.10 10.37
C ALA A 53 8.97 -5.73 9.22
N ALA A 54 8.16 -6.75 9.51
CA ALA A 54 7.31 -7.41 8.51
C ALA A 54 6.17 -6.50 8.02
N GLN A 55 5.51 -5.79 8.94
CA GLN A 55 4.47 -4.81 8.62
C GLN A 55 5.05 -3.67 7.77
N ARG A 56 6.20 -3.13 8.19
CA ARG A 56 6.92 -2.09 7.46
C ARG A 56 7.34 -2.55 6.06
N ALA A 57 7.89 -3.75 5.93
CA ALA A 57 8.27 -4.31 4.64
C ALA A 57 7.07 -4.51 3.69
N SER A 58 5.90 -4.88 4.22
CA SER A 58 4.67 -5.03 3.42
C SER A 58 4.21 -3.68 2.86
N LEU A 59 4.23 -2.61 3.68
CA LEU A 59 3.93 -1.25 3.23
C LEU A 59 4.94 -0.73 2.21
N GLU A 60 6.23 -0.86 2.49
CA GLU A 60 7.28 -0.38 1.59
C GLU A 60 7.27 -1.12 0.25
N TYR A 61 6.88 -2.39 0.23
CA TYR A 61 6.69 -3.12 -1.02
C TYR A 61 5.51 -2.58 -1.83
N ALA A 62 4.37 -2.29 -1.18
CA ALA A 62 3.24 -1.65 -1.84
C ALA A 62 3.63 -0.27 -2.41
N ASP A 63 4.39 0.53 -1.66
CA ASP A 63 4.93 1.81 -2.12
C ASP A 63 5.86 1.66 -3.32
N ALA A 64 6.80 0.72 -3.26
CA ALA A 64 7.73 0.49 -4.35
C ALA A 64 7.03 0.01 -5.64
N VAL A 65 5.89 -0.67 -5.52
CA VAL A 65 5.07 -1.04 -6.69
C VAL A 65 4.23 0.12 -7.21
N LEU A 66 3.82 1.06 -6.37
CA LEU A 66 3.02 2.23 -6.76
C LEU A 66 3.88 3.42 -7.23
N ILE A 67 5.15 3.48 -6.84
CA ILE A 67 6.01 4.61 -7.19
C ILE A 67 6.19 4.74 -8.71
N GLY A 68 6.07 5.97 -9.20
CA GLY A 68 6.19 6.26 -10.63
C GLY A 68 5.16 5.54 -11.50
N TRP A 69 3.98 5.22 -10.96
CA TRP A 69 2.90 4.60 -11.73
C TRP A 69 2.59 5.42 -12.99
N PRO A 70 2.46 4.80 -14.18
CA PRO A 70 2.34 5.53 -15.43
C PRO A 70 0.96 6.18 -15.56
N GLU A 71 0.92 7.32 -16.25
CA GLU A 71 -0.34 7.91 -16.72
C GLU A 71 -0.91 7.07 -17.87
N ASN A 72 -2.25 7.02 -18.02
CA ASN A 72 -2.94 6.16 -19.01
C ASN A 72 -2.44 6.33 -20.46
N GLU A 73 -2.04 7.55 -20.83
CA GLU A 73 -1.57 7.90 -22.18
C GLU A 73 -0.03 7.85 -22.31
N SER A 74 0.67 7.31 -21.31
CA SER A 74 2.12 7.22 -21.34
C SER A 74 2.58 6.32 -22.48
N PRO A 75 3.58 6.75 -23.29
CA PRO A 75 4.16 5.91 -24.34
C PRO A 75 4.92 4.70 -23.79
N GLU A 76 5.19 4.66 -22.49
CA GLU A 76 5.83 3.54 -21.80
C GLU A 76 4.86 2.38 -21.51
N ILE A 77 3.55 2.59 -21.72
CA ILE A 77 2.54 1.55 -21.55
C ILE A 77 2.46 0.73 -22.84
N ALA A 78 2.83 -0.54 -22.75
CA ALA A 78 2.73 -1.51 -23.82
C ALA A 78 1.26 -1.86 -24.14
N ASP A 79 0.97 -2.02 -25.43
CA ASP A 79 -0.27 -2.63 -25.87
C ASP A 79 -0.19 -4.16 -25.71
N LEU A 80 -1.19 -4.75 -25.07
CA LEU A 80 -1.21 -6.16 -24.75
C LEU A 80 -1.94 -7.00 -25.79
N THR A 81 -1.43 -8.20 -26.04
CA THR A 81 -2.14 -9.23 -26.81
C THR A 81 -3.34 -9.78 -26.03
N ASP A 82 -4.29 -10.42 -26.71
CA ASP A 82 -5.45 -11.06 -26.07
C ASP A 82 -5.04 -12.08 -24.98
N SER A 83 -3.95 -12.81 -25.21
CA SER A 83 -3.42 -13.76 -24.23
C SER A 83 -2.90 -13.05 -22.98
N GLN A 84 -2.17 -11.94 -23.14
CA GLN A 84 -1.70 -11.14 -22.01
C GLN A 84 -2.86 -10.48 -21.28
N LEU A 85 -3.89 -9.99 -21.99
CA LEU A 85 -5.10 -9.46 -21.38
C LEU A 85 -5.86 -10.50 -20.57
N LYS A 86 -5.86 -11.77 -21.02
CA LYS A 86 -6.41 -12.86 -20.20
C LYS A 86 -5.60 -13.05 -18.91
N THR A 87 -4.27 -13.03 -18.99
CA THR A 87 -3.41 -13.10 -17.80
C THR A 87 -3.65 -11.92 -16.86
N VAL A 88 -3.80 -10.70 -17.37
CA VAL A 88 -4.19 -9.54 -16.56
C VAL A 88 -5.48 -9.81 -15.80
N ARG A 89 -6.53 -10.30 -16.47
CA ARG A 89 -7.81 -10.63 -15.82
C ARG A 89 -7.64 -11.68 -14.71
N GLU A 90 -6.83 -12.71 -14.93
CA GLU A 90 -6.53 -13.73 -13.90
C GLU A 90 -5.84 -13.10 -12.68
N HIS A 91 -4.92 -12.16 -12.87
CA HIS A 91 -4.31 -11.41 -11.76
C HIS A 91 -5.32 -10.50 -11.05
N MET A 92 -6.22 -9.85 -11.78
CA MET A 92 -7.28 -9.01 -11.22
C MET A 92 -8.25 -9.85 -10.38
N ASP A 93 -8.69 -11.00 -10.87
CA ASP A 93 -9.59 -11.89 -10.13
C ASP A 93 -8.95 -12.39 -8.82
N LEU A 94 -7.67 -12.77 -8.88
CA LEU A 94 -6.91 -13.15 -7.69
C LEU A 94 -6.76 -11.98 -6.72
N MET A 95 -6.43 -10.80 -7.22
CA MET A 95 -6.31 -9.57 -6.42
C MET A 95 -7.61 -9.30 -5.67
N GLU A 96 -8.74 -9.31 -6.36
CA GLU A 96 -10.06 -9.11 -5.75
C GLU A 96 -10.40 -10.19 -4.72
N SER A 97 -10.05 -11.45 -4.98
CA SER A 97 -10.23 -12.53 -4.01
C SER A 97 -9.41 -12.33 -2.73
N TYR A 98 -8.21 -11.74 -2.85
CA TYR A 98 -7.39 -11.41 -1.70
C TYR A 98 -7.90 -10.18 -0.97
N ILE A 99 -8.40 -9.16 -1.68
CA ILE A 99 -9.04 -7.99 -1.04
C ILE A 99 -10.26 -8.42 -0.22
N ALA A 100 -11.08 -9.34 -0.72
CA ALA A 100 -12.21 -9.86 0.06
C ALA A 100 -11.78 -10.53 1.38
N LYS A 101 -10.67 -11.28 1.37
CA LYS A 101 -10.09 -11.87 2.59
C LYS A 101 -9.50 -10.80 3.49
N TYR A 102 -8.81 -9.83 2.90
CA TYR A 102 -8.20 -8.70 3.60
C TYR A 102 -9.24 -7.89 4.39
N THR A 103 -10.40 -7.60 3.78
CA THR A 103 -11.52 -6.92 4.46
C THR A 103 -12.08 -7.75 5.63
N GLN A 104 -12.14 -9.08 5.50
CA GLN A 104 -12.55 -9.92 6.62
C GLN A 104 -11.52 -9.89 7.76
N MET A 105 -10.23 -9.93 7.43
CA MET A 105 -9.14 -9.83 8.41
C MET A 105 -9.13 -8.47 9.12
N GLU A 106 -9.39 -7.38 8.39
CA GLU A 106 -9.59 -6.04 8.96
C GLU A 106 -10.71 -6.06 10.01
N HIS A 107 -11.87 -6.62 9.66
CA HIS A 107 -12.99 -6.73 10.58
C HIS A 107 -12.65 -7.56 11.84
N ASP A 108 -11.83 -8.60 11.67
CA ASP A 108 -11.45 -9.51 12.75
C ASP A 108 -10.23 -9.02 13.55
N GLY A 109 -9.60 -7.90 13.14
CA GLY A 109 -8.39 -7.36 13.76
C GLY A 109 -7.14 -8.20 13.54
N ASP A 110 -7.12 -9.05 12.50
CA ASP A 110 -6.02 -9.95 12.18
C ASP A 110 -4.91 -9.24 11.38
N ILE A 111 -4.09 -8.45 12.09
CA ILE A 111 -3.04 -7.63 11.47
C ILE A 111 -1.95 -8.48 10.80
N ASP A 112 -1.61 -9.64 11.36
CA ASP A 112 -0.62 -10.54 10.76
C ASP A 112 -1.16 -11.12 9.44
N GLY A 113 -2.43 -11.54 9.42
CA GLY A 113 -3.11 -11.96 8.20
C GLY A 113 -3.23 -10.85 7.15
N MET A 114 -3.51 -9.62 7.58
CA MET A 114 -3.51 -8.44 6.71
C MET A 114 -2.12 -8.19 6.11
N THR A 115 -1.06 -8.31 6.90
CA THR A 115 0.34 -8.12 6.47
C THR A 115 0.68 -9.06 5.31
N ASP A 116 0.42 -10.35 5.50
CA ASP A 116 0.66 -11.39 4.48
C ASP A 116 -0.21 -11.21 3.24
N THR A 117 -1.46 -10.78 3.44
CA THR A 117 -2.42 -10.61 2.34
C THR A 117 -2.12 -9.36 1.52
N LEU A 118 -1.66 -8.27 2.13
CA LEU A 118 -1.21 -7.08 1.41
C LEU A 118 -0.03 -7.39 0.48
N ILE A 119 0.90 -8.25 0.90
CA ILE A 119 2.00 -8.71 0.03
C ILE A 119 1.42 -9.42 -1.21
N ARG A 120 0.46 -10.32 -1.02
CA ARG A 120 -0.18 -11.07 -2.14
C ARG A 120 -0.93 -10.16 -3.10
N ILE A 121 -1.66 -9.17 -2.58
CA ILE A 121 -2.34 -8.15 -3.40
C ILE A 121 -1.30 -7.36 -4.20
N THR A 122 -0.25 -6.88 -3.53
CA THR A 122 0.85 -6.12 -4.13
C THR A 122 1.54 -6.92 -5.24
N GLU A 123 1.78 -8.22 -5.04
CA GLU A 123 2.32 -9.09 -6.08
C GLU A 123 1.40 -9.17 -7.31
N ARG A 124 0.07 -9.27 -7.13
CA ARG A 124 -0.84 -9.30 -8.29
C ARG A 124 -0.77 -7.99 -9.07
N VAL A 125 -0.70 -6.85 -8.38
CA VAL A 125 -0.56 -5.54 -9.03
C VAL A 125 0.80 -5.39 -9.71
N ALA A 126 1.87 -5.89 -9.10
CA ALA A 126 3.20 -5.90 -9.72
C ALA A 126 3.22 -6.74 -11.01
N GLU A 127 2.54 -7.90 -11.04
CA GLU A 127 2.41 -8.70 -12.26
C GLU A 127 1.60 -7.98 -13.36
N VAL A 128 0.50 -7.30 -13.00
CA VAL A 128 -0.24 -6.46 -13.95
C VAL A 128 0.67 -5.36 -14.51
N ARG A 129 1.41 -4.66 -13.64
CA ARG A 129 2.35 -3.60 -14.05
C ARG A 129 3.47 -4.15 -14.94
N ARG A 130 4.04 -5.32 -14.64
CA ARG A 130 5.08 -5.97 -15.46
C ARG A 130 4.62 -6.24 -16.90
N LEU A 131 3.35 -6.56 -17.10
CA LEU A 131 2.81 -6.77 -18.45
C LEU A 131 2.73 -5.45 -19.22
N TYR A 132 2.25 -4.38 -18.59
CA TYR A 132 2.09 -3.08 -19.22
C TYR A 132 3.39 -2.25 -19.30
N GLN A 133 4.35 -2.46 -18.39
CA GLN A 133 5.64 -1.76 -18.34
C GLN A 133 6.78 -2.77 -18.09
N PRO A 134 7.13 -3.60 -19.09
CA PRO A 134 8.12 -4.67 -18.93
C PRO A 134 9.53 -4.15 -18.59
N ASP A 135 9.85 -2.93 -19.03
CA ASP A 135 11.16 -2.32 -18.80
C ASP A 135 11.24 -1.55 -17.46
N PHE A 136 10.12 -1.36 -16.75
CA PHE A 136 10.13 -0.70 -15.45
C PHE A 136 10.64 -1.68 -14.37
N PRO A 137 11.72 -1.34 -13.65
CA PRO A 137 12.27 -2.23 -12.64
C PRO A 137 11.35 -2.27 -11.42
N LEU A 138 10.79 -3.44 -11.14
CA LEU A 138 10.01 -3.68 -9.92
C LEU A 138 10.76 -4.61 -8.98
N PRO A 139 10.91 -4.23 -7.69
CA PRO A 139 11.51 -5.12 -6.72
C PRO A 139 10.58 -6.30 -6.43
N THR A 140 11.15 -7.33 -5.83
CA THR A 140 10.42 -8.41 -5.18
C THR A 140 10.24 -8.09 -3.70
N PHE A 141 9.23 -8.70 -3.07
CA PHE A 141 9.06 -8.57 -1.62
C PHE A 141 10.29 -9.04 -0.84
N ALA A 142 11.00 -10.08 -1.32
CA ALA A 142 12.19 -10.58 -0.66
C ALA A 142 13.33 -9.54 -0.62
N GLU A 143 13.49 -8.75 -1.70
CA GLU A 143 14.47 -7.67 -1.76
C GLU A 143 14.12 -6.54 -0.79
N ILE A 144 12.85 -6.10 -0.79
CA ILE A 144 12.37 -5.06 0.15
C ILE A 144 12.52 -5.53 1.59
N ARG A 145 12.01 -6.73 1.92
CA ARG A 145 12.06 -7.28 3.28
C ARG A 145 13.48 -7.34 3.83
N ARG A 146 14.46 -7.69 2.99
CA ARG A 146 15.86 -7.71 3.43
C ARG A 146 16.34 -6.31 3.82
N VAL A 147 16.11 -5.31 2.97
CA VAL A 147 16.53 -3.93 3.24
C VAL A 147 15.83 -3.39 4.49
N VAL A 148 14.52 -3.58 4.60
CA VAL A 148 13.76 -3.13 5.77
C VAL A 148 14.22 -3.82 7.05
N GLN A 149 14.51 -5.12 7.00
CA GLN A 149 15.01 -5.83 8.17
C GLN A 149 16.38 -5.31 8.60
N ASP A 150 17.28 -5.08 7.64
CA ASP A 150 18.62 -4.53 7.93
C ASP A 150 18.52 -3.14 8.59
N GLU A 151 17.64 -2.26 8.09
CA GLU A 151 17.37 -0.95 8.69
C GLU A 151 16.73 -1.07 10.08
N TRP A 152 15.77 -1.99 10.23
CA TRP A 152 15.08 -2.21 11.49
C TRP A 152 16.02 -2.68 12.61
N ASP A 153 16.90 -3.63 12.29
CA ASP A 153 17.87 -4.16 13.25
C ASP A 153 18.87 -3.08 13.67
N GLU A 154 19.26 -2.20 12.74
CA GLU A 154 20.11 -1.04 13.04
C GLU A 154 19.40 -0.05 13.98
N ASP A 155 18.14 0.28 13.69
CA ASP A 155 17.38 1.24 14.48
C ASP A 155 17.02 0.71 15.86
N MET A 156 16.59 -0.54 15.97
CA MET A 156 16.31 -1.17 17.26
C MET A 156 17.58 -1.39 18.09
N GLY A 157 18.74 -1.58 17.44
CA GLY A 157 20.04 -1.68 18.11
C GLY A 157 20.51 -0.37 18.76
N LYS A 158 19.94 0.78 18.37
CA LYS A 158 20.24 2.10 18.94
C LYS A 158 19.39 2.43 20.18
N ILE A 159 18.32 1.67 20.44
CA ILE A 159 17.42 1.90 21.58
C ILE A 159 18.02 1.20 22.82
N ASP A 160 18.44 1.97 23.82
CA ASP A 160 18.89 1.42 25.10
C ASP A 160 17.65 0.99 25.92
N PRO A 161 17.54 -0.28 26.38
CA PRO A 161 16.40 -0.72 27.19
C PRO A 161 16.24 0.00 28.54
N LYS A 162 17.18 0.89 28.88
CA LYS A 162 17.25 1.62 30.15
C LYS A 162 16.84 3.08 30.07
N GLU A 163 16.51 3.61 28.90
CA GLU A 163 15.74 4.86 28.84
C GLU A 163 14.26 4.50 29.02
N ASP A 164 13.89 4.24 30.28
CA ASP A 164 12.49 4.28 30.71
C ASP A 164 11.92 5.64 30.29
N ASN A 165 10.70 5.64 29.74
CA ASN A 165 9.94 6.87 29.48
C ASN A 165 10.16 7.85 30.65
N PRO A 166 10.66 9.07 30.39
CA PRO A 166 10.94 10.00 31.46
C PRO A 166 9.68 10.15 32.28
N THR A 167 9.80 9.84 33.58
CA THR A 167 8.68 9.99 34.50
C THR A 167 8.26 11.46 34.49
N ALA A 168 6.98 11.74 34.75
CA ALA A 168 6.49 13.13 34.78
C ALA A 168 7.36 14.08 35.64
N ASN A 169 8.00 13.54 36.68
CA ASN A 169 8.95 14.25 37.52
C ASN A 169 10.28 14.61 36.82
N GLU A 170 10.79 13.77 35.92
CA GLU A 170 12.02 14.04 35.16
C GLU A 170 11.77 15.10 34.08
N ILE A 171 10.58 15.09 33.47
CA ILE A 171 10.13 16.13 32.52
C ILE A 171 9.94 17.49 33.24
N GLU A 172 9.39 17.48 34.46
CA GLU A 172 9.29 18.69 35.31
C GLU A 172 10.68 19.22 35.70
N GLN A 173 11.62 18.34 36.07
CA GLN A 173 12.99 18.79 36.42
C GLN A 173 13.74 19.38 35.23
N GLU A 174 13.61 18.82 34.03
CA GLU A 174 14.24 19.39 32.83
C GLU A 174 13.62 20.75 32.44
N THR A 175 12.31 20.93 32.63
CA THR A 175 11.63 22.21 32.36
C THR A 175 11.93 23.28 33.40
N GLU A 176 12.11 22.92 34.68
CA GLU A 176 12.59 23.84 35.72
C GLU A 176 14.05 24.26 35.47
N SER A 177 14.92 23.31 35.10
CA SER A 177 16.33 23.56 34.78
C SER A 177 16.52 24.48 33.56
N ALA A 178 15.65 24.35 32.55
CA ALA A 178 15.65 25.21 31.37
C ALA A 178 15.16 26.64 31.67
N ASN A 179 14.32 26.82 32.70
CA ASN A 179 13.81 28.12 33.12
C ASN A 179 14.81 28.89 34.02
N GLU A 180 15.60 28.19 34.84
CA GLU A 180 16.65 28.81 35.68
C GLU A 180 17.85 29.35 34.88
N GLY A 181 18.09 28.87 33.65
CA GLY A 181 19.14 29.38 32.77
C GLY A 181 18.83 30.75 32.11
N GLY A 182 17.60 31.25 32.24
CA GLY A 182 17.10 32.43 31.53
C GLY A 182 17.24 33.79 32.26
N GLU A 183 17.51 33.81 33.57
CA GLU A 183 17.54 35.07 34.36
C GLU A 183 18.97 35.47 34.76
N GLY A 184 19.75 35.92 33.77
CA GLY A 184 21.12 36.42 33.99
C GLY A 184 21.49 37.76 33.35
N GLY A 185 20.56 38.46 32.70
CA GLY A 185 20.82 39.72 32.00
C GLY A 185 20.30 40.95 32.72
N LYS A 186 21.03 41.44 33.73
CA LYS A 186 20.72 42.68 34.47
C LYS A 186 20.82 43.96 33.62
N ALA A 187 19.89 44.88 33.87
CA ALA A 187 20.04 46.32 33.67
C ALA A 187 21.00 46.93 34.71
#